data_AF-A0A0F9RZF8-F1
#
_entry.id   AF-A0A0F9RZF8-F1
#
_cell.length_a   1.000
_cell.length_b   1.000
_cell.length_c   1.000
_cell.angle_alpha   90.00
_cell.angle_beta   90.00
_cell.angle_gamma   90.00
#
_symmetry.space_group_name_H-M   'P 1'
#
loop_
_entity.id
_entity.type
_entity.pdbx_description
1 polymer ?
#
loop_
_entity_poly.entity_id
_entity_poly.type
_entity_poly.pdbx_seq_one_letter_code
_entity_poly.pdbx_strand_id
1 'polypeptide(L)'
;MVETGSVIFKDYGFYERMTDKLEKIESVEASNIMDKTLSHLTNANIDKVVLLPINMKENEEVKNWVKFSPEIFIPFYNPPEKSDENIDMKNVIENAIIEDNYKGFKIMLTFRKKKLSDQLIYPVLETAQKFKIPIVMHCGYPPPGTRKNVLTYSNPIYIDEFASSFPKANIIITHMGYPFTDIAIALATQYPNVYLDLSNLAYMMPSRLKELLIQAKEMIGTHKIIFGSDGTIPEMIEIAVDYFDNIDFLTKEDLENILGLNAARLLHL
;
A
#
# COMPACT_ATOMS: atom_id res chain seq x y z
N MET A 1 12.16 -4.46 3.52
CA MET A 1 13.15 -3.36 3.57
C MET A 1 13.87 -3.22 2.23
N VAL A 2 14.08 -2.00 1.69
CA VAL A 2 14.84 -1.78 0.44
C VAL A 2 16.27 -1.34 0.78
N GLU A 3 17.26 -2.03 0.20
CA GLU A 3 18.70 -1.69 0.28
C GLU A 3 18.92 -0.19 0.05
N THR A 4 19.46 0.49 1.08
CA THR A 4 20.21 1.76 1.06
C THR A 4 19.97 2.68 -0.15
N GLY A 5 18.74 3.21 -0.26
CA GLY A 5 18.34 4.13 -1.33
C GLY A 5 18.99 5.53 -1.31
N SER A 6 19.83 5.85 -0.33
CA SER A 6 20.39 7.20 -0.16
C SER A 6 21.33 7.63 -1.29
N VAL A 7 21.93 6.69 -2.04
CA VAL A 7 22.90 7.02 -3.11
C VAL A 7 22.24 7.12 -4.49
N ILE A 8 21.10 6.47 -4.72
CA ILE A 8 20.51 6.32 -6.07
C ILE A 8 19.66 7.55 -6.48
N PHE A 9 19.21 8.35 -5.52
CA PHE A 9 18.28 9.46 -5.77
C PHE A 9 18.92 10.84 -5.74
N LYS A 10 20.22 10.92 -5.46
CA LYS A 10 20.99 12.16 -5.57
C LYS A 10 20.77 12.72 -6.99
N ASP A 11 20.37 13.99 -7.09
CA ASP A 11 20.02 14.73 -8.32
C ASP A 11 18.56 14.62 -8.82
N TYR A 12 17.67 13.89 -8.14
CA TYR A 12 16.22 14.01 -8.39
C TYR A 12 15.64 15.15 -7.55
N GLY A 13 14.87 16.06 -8.12
CA GLY A 13 14.25 17.17 -7.36
C GLY A 13 13.29 16.73 -6.25
N PHE A 14 12.87 15.46 -6.25
CA PHE A 14 12.19 14.84 -5.11
C PHE A 14 13.12 14.58 -3.91
N TYR A 15 14.35 14.11 -4.17
CA TYR A 15 15.31 13.78 -3.13
C TYR A 15 15.65 14.99 -2.28
N GLU A 16 15.91 16.14 -2.90
CA GLU A 16 16.14 17.41 -2.20
C GLU A 16 14.97 17.79 -1.28
N ARG A 17 13.73 17.74 -1.79
CA ARG A 17 12.53 18.00 -0.97
C ARG A 17 12.37 17.01 0.19
N MET A 18 12.75 15.75 -0.02
CA MET A 18 12.73 14.75 1.05
C MET A 18 13.80 15.00 2.09
N THR A 19 15.02 15.34 1.68
CA THR A 19 16.09 15.70 2.60
C THR A 19 15.66 16.88 3.48
N ASP A 20 15.12 17.95 2.88
CA ASP A 20 14.63 19.13 3.62
C ASP A 20 13.51 18.79 4.62
N LYS A 21 12.69 17.78 4.31
CA LYS A 21 11.62 17.29 5.20
C LYS A 21 12.20 16.40 6.31
N LEU A 22 13.10 15.49 5.97
CA LEU A 22 13.75 14.58 6.91
C LEU A 22 14.60 15.32 7.94
N GLU A 23 15.27 16.41 7.55
CA GLU A 23 16.03 17.26 8.49
C GLU A 23 15.15 17.92 9.57
N LYS A 24 13.84 17.98 9.37
CA LYS A 24 12.88 18.52 10.34
C LYS A 24 12.30 17.47 11.28
N ILE A 25 12.48 16.19 10.97
CA ILE A 25 12.05 15.10 11.84
C ILE A 25 13.20 14.77 12.78
N GLU A 26 12.92 14.81 14.08
CA GLU A 26 13.89 14.42 15.08
C GLU A 26 14.12 12.90 14.98
N SER A 27 15.34 12.49 14.63
CA SER A 27 15.69 11.07 14.61
C SER A 27 15.75 10.53 16.03
N VAL A 28 14.99 9.46 16.29
CA VAL A 28 15.02 8.77 17.57
C VAL A 28 16.20 7.78 17.61
N GLU A 29 17.04 7.87 18.64
CA GLU A 29 18.03 6.82 18.94
C GLU A 29 17.34 5.56 19.44
N ALA A 30 17.58 4.42 18.80
CA ALA A 30 16.93 3.17 19.15
C ALA A 30 17.88 1.98 18.95
N SER A 31 17.63 0.90 19.69
CA SER A 31 18.46 -0.31 19.67
C SER A 31 18.37 -1.08 18.35
N ASN A 32 17.23 -0.96 17.66
CA ASN A 32 16.94 -1.60 16.39
C ASN A 32 15.87 -0.82 15.61
N ILE A 33 15.64 -1.23 14.36
CA ILE A 33 14.70 -0.57 13.45
C ILE A 33 13.23 -0.66 13.90
N MET A 34 12.84 -1.72 14.60
CA MET A 34 11.46 -1.90 15.07
C MET A 34 11.15 -0.94 16.22
N ASP A 35 12.05 -0.81 17.19
CA ASP A 35 11.94 0.20 18.26
C ASP A 35 11.84 1.61 17.68
N LYS A 36 12.74 1.95 16.73
CA LYS A 36 12.70 3.25 16.04
C LYS A 36 11.36 3.48 15.36
N THR A 37 10.83 2.46 14.69
CA THR A 37 9.53 2.53 14.02
C THR A 37 8.40 2.79 15.02
N LEU A 38 8.36 2.08 16.15
CA LEU A 38 7.35 2.30 17.19
C LEU A 38 7.38 3.73 17.74
N SER A 39 8.56 4.33 17.90
CA SER A 39 8.68 5.73 18.32
C SER A 39 8.07 6.69 17.30
N HIS A 40 8.39 6.54 16.02
CA HIS A 40 7.82 7.39 14.96
C HIS A 40 6.31 7.15 14.75
N LEU A 41 5.82 5.93 14.97
CA LEU A 41 4.37 5.66 14.99
C LEU A 41 3.67 6.37 16.16
N THR A 42 4.29 6.39 17.33
CA THR A 42 3.77 7.11 18.50
C THR A 42 3.72 8.61 18.24
N ASN A 43 4.79 9.19 17.70
CA ASN A 43 4.84 10.61 17.35
C ASN A 43 3.76 10.99 16.32
N ALA A 44 3.52 10.11 15.35
CA ALA A 44 2.52 10.30 14.30
C ALA A 44 1.08 9.92 14.74
N ASN A 45 0.85 9.52 15.98
CA ASN A 45 -0.43 9.03 16.50
C ASN A 45 -1.04 7.88 15.66
N ILE A 46 -0.22 6.90 15.26
CA ILE A 46 -0.66 5.73 14.49
C ILE A 46 -0.79 4.50 15.42
N ASP A 47 -2.02 4.00 15.56
CA ASP A 47 -2.32 2.86 16.43
C ASP A 47 -2.12 1.48 15.78
N LYS A 48 -2.20 1.40 14.45
CA LYS A 48 -2.16 0.15 13.68
C LYS A 48 -1.41 0.35 12.37
N VAL A 49 -0.63 -0.66 11.97
CA VAL A 49 0.15 -0.65 10.73
C VAL A 49 -0.04 -1.94 9.97
N VAL A 50 -0.46 -1.83 8.71
CA VAL A 50 -0.41 -2.94 7.77
C VAL A 50 0.99 -3.08 7.19
N LEU A 51 1.60 -4.25 7.38
CA LEU A 51 2.92 -4.57 6.83
C LEU A 51 2.79 -5.23 5.46
N LEU A 52 3.35 -4.59 4.43
CA LEU A 52 3.23 -5.02 3.03
C LEU A 52 4.57 -5.58 2.51
N PRO A 53 4.76 -6.92 2.45
CA PRO A 53 5.98 -7.51 1.92
C PRO A 53 6.09 -7.29 0.41
N ILE A 54 7.27 -6.93 -0.11
CA ILE A 54 7.46 -6.68 -1.55
C ILE A 54 7.78 -7.94 -2.37
N ASN A 55 8.05 -9.05 -1.68
CA ASN A 55 8.27 -10.36 -2.27
C ASN A 55 8.09 -11.47 -1.21
N MET A 56 7.97 -12.72 -1.66
CA MET A 56 7.71 -13.88 -0.81
C MET A 56 8.74 -14.11 0.31
N LYS A 57 10.01 -13.71 0.13
CA LYS A 57 11.04 -13.89 1.17
C LYS A 57 10.80 -12.99 2.38
N GLU A 58 10.13 -11.86 2.18
CA GLU A 58 9.83 -10.90 3.25
C GLU A 58 8.62 -11.31 4.09
N ASN A 59 7.87 -12.34 3.70
CA ASN A 59 6.77 -12.85 4.52
C ASN A 59 7.25 -13.27 5.92
N GLU A 60 8.44 -13.87 6.02
CA GLU A 60 9.04 -14.23 7.32
C GLU A 60 9.51 -13.00 8.11
N GLU A 61 9.98 -11.96 7.43
CA GLU A 61 10.29 -10.69 8.09
C GLU A 61 9.02 -10.09 8.69
N VAL A 62 7.90 -10.07 7.95
CA VAL A 62 6.60 -9.61 8.44
C VAL A 62 6.18 -10.35 9.72
N LYS A 63 6.38 -11.67 9.80
CA LYS A 63 6.10 -12.44 11.03
C LYS A 63 6.94 -11.98 12.21
N ASN A 64 8.22 -11.65 11.98
CA ASN A 64 9.09 -11.14 13.04
C ASN A 64 8.62 -9.79 13.57
N TRP A 65 8.20 -8.88 12.69
CA TRP A 65 7.62 -7.59 13.10
C TRP A 65 6.31 -7.77 13.88
N VAL A 66 5.41 -8.66 13.44
CA VAL A 66 4.18 -8.95 14.18
C VAL A 66 4.47 -9.59 15.54
N LYS A 67 5.44 -10.49 15.63
CA LYS A 67 5.85 -11.06 16.93
C LYS A 67 6.42 -10.00 17.87
N PHE A 68 7.09 -9.00 17.32
CA PHE A 68 7.69 -7.91 18.10
C PHE A 68 6.63 -7.01 18.74
N SER A 69 5.56 -6.67 18.02
CA SER A 69 4.45 -5.84 18.53
C SER A 69 3.12 -6.26 17.85
N PRO A 70 2.49 -7.33 18.33
CA PRO A 70 1.30 -7.93 17.70
C PRO A 70 0.04 -7.05 17.78
N GLU A 71 0.02 -6.11 18.72
CA GLU A 71 -1.03 -5.12 18.88
C GLU A 71 -0.94 -3.99 17.86
N ILE A 72 0.22 -3.71 17.26
CA ILE A 72 0.39 -2.64 16.27
C ILE A 72 0.39 -3.21 14.85
N PHE A 73 1.15 -4.28 14.62
CA PHE A 73 1.44 -4.74 13.27
C PHE A 73 0.45 -5.79 12.76
N ILE A 74 -0.05 -5.56 11.54
CA ILE A 74 -1.02 -6.41 10.85
C ILE A 74 -0.33 -7.03 9.63
N PRO A 75 -0.20 -8.37 9.58
CA PRO A 75 0.57 -9.03 8.53
C PRO A 75 -0.21 -9.17 7.24
N PHE A 76 0.34 -8.69 6.11
CA PHE A 76 -0.10 -9.11 4.77
C PHE A 76 0.90 -10.08 4.15
N TYR A 77 0.41 -10.90 3.23
CA TYR A 77 1.16 -11.95 2.56
C TYR A 77 1.46 -11.60 1.10
N ASN A 78 2.70 -11.79 0.66
CA ASN A 78 3.04 -11.80 -0.77
C ASN A 78 3.03 -13.25 -1.28
N PRO A 79 2.08 -13.63 -2.14
CA PRO A 79 1.99 -14.99 -2.64
C PRO A 79 3.02 -15.28 -3.74
N PRO A 80 3.27 -16.55 -4.09
CA PRO A 80 4.16 -16.92 -5.17
C PRO A 80 3.89 -16.15 -6.49
N GLU A 81 4.88 -15.39 -6.95
CA GLU A 81 4.76 -14.53 -8.14
C GLU A 81 5.20 -15.22 -9.45
N LYS A 82 5.33 -16.55 -9.40
CA LYS A 82 5.69 -17.41 -10.52
C LYS A 82 4.86 -18.70 -10.45
N SER A 83 4.45 -19.19 -11.61
CA SER A 83 3.81 -20.50 -11.74
C SER A 83 4.85 -21.60 -11.51
N ASP A 84 4.48 -22.59 -10.71
CA ASP A 84 5.20 -23.85 -10.54
C ASP A 84 4.16 -24.96 -10.46
N GLU A 85 4.21 -25.91 -11.38
CA GLU A 85 3.25 -27.03 -11.46
C GLU A 85 3.30 -27.93 -10.23
N ASN A 86 4.39 -27.90 -9.47
CA ASN A 86 4.55 -28.67 -8.23
C ASN A 86 3.98 -27.94 -7.01
N ILE A 87 3.56 -26.68 -7.16
CA ILE A 87 3.02 -25.87 -6.08
C ILE A 87 1.52 -25.70 -6.29
N ASP A 88 0.75 -26.27 -5.36
CA ASP A 88 -0.66 -25.92 -5.25
C ASP A 88 -0.78 -24.52 -4.64
N MET A 89 -0.84 -23.52 -5.53
CA MET A 89 -0.92 -22.11 -5.18
C MET A 89 -2.08 -21.83 -4.21
N LYS A 90 -3.24 -22.47 -4.42
CA LYS A 90 -4.43 -22.26 -3.59
C LYS A 90 -4.20 -22.78 -2.17
N ASN A 91 -3.67 -24.00 -2.04
CA ASN A 91 -3.38 -24.55 -0.72
C ASN A 91 -2.29 -23.73 0.02
N VAL A 92 -1.25 -23.26 -0.69
CA VAL A 92 -0.20 -22.42 -0.09
C VAL A 92 -0.78 -21.11 0.46
N ILE A 93 -1.58 -20.39 -0.33
CA ILE A 93 -2.14 -19.12 0.12
C ILE A 93 -3.19 -19.31 1.22
N GLU A 94 -4.03 -20.35 1.14
CA GLU A 94 -5.05 -20.62 2.17
C GLU A 94 -4.38 -20.98 3.51
N ASN A 95 -3.33 -21.80 3.49
CA ASN A 95 -2.58 -22.13 4.70
C ASN A 95 -1.92 -20.89 5.33
N ALA A 96 -1.39 -19.96 4.51
CA ALA A 96 -0.86 -18.71 5.03
C ALA A 96 -1.94 -17.90 5.78
N ILE A 97 -3.17 -17.84 5.25
CA ILE A 97 -4.25 -17.11 5.94
C ILE A 97 -4.68 -17.83 7.22
N ILE A 98 -4.82 -19.16 7.19
CA ILE A 98 -5.36 -19.95 8.31
C ILE A 98 -4.34 -20.15 9.43
N GLU A 99 -3.14 -20.62 9.09
CA GLU A 99 -2.12 -21.04 10.06
C GLU A 99 -1.27 -19.85 10.52
N ASP A 100 -0.89 -18.97 9.60
CA ASP A 100 -0.03 -17.81 9.89
C ASP A 100 -0.81 -16.52 10.15
N ASN A 101 -2.15 -16.56 10.09
CA ASN A 101 -3.07 -15.46 10.42
C ASN A 101 -2.83 -14.17 9.61
N TYR A 102 -2.34 -14.29 8.37
CA TYR A 102 -2.26 -13.15 7.45
C TYR A 102 -3.64 -12.54 7.18
N LYS A 103 -3.70 -11.21 7.10
CA LYS A 103 -4.95 -10.43 7.01
C LYS A 103 -5.22 -9.82 5.64
N GLY A 104 -4.41 -10.14 4.65
CA GLY A 104 -4.55 -9.63 3.29
C GLY A 104 -3.38 -10.01 2.40
N PHE A 105 -3.45 -9.61 1.14
CA PHE A 105 -2.41 -9.90 0.15
C PHE A 105 -1.75 -8.64 -0.37
N LYS A 106 -0.44 -8.70 -0.65
CA LYS A 106 0.31 -7.66 -1.35
C LYS A 106 0.86 -8.22 -2.66
N ILE A 107 0.49 -7.61 -3.79
CA ILE A 107 0.84 -8.07 -5.14
C ILE A 107 1.80 -7.10 -5.82
N MET A 108 2.96 -7.61 -6.26
CA MET A 108 4.05 -6.84 -6.87
C MET A 108 4.43 -7.35 -8.28
N LEU A 109 3.50 -8.03 -8.99
CA LEU A 109 3.72 -8.63 -10.31
C LEU A 109 4.29 -7.67 -11.36
N THR A 110 4.00 -6.38 -11.26
CA THR A 110 4.49 -5.34 -12.15
C THR A 110 6.03 -5.26 -12.17
N PHE A 111 6.68 -5.54 -11.03
CA PHE A 111 8.13 -5.65 -10.89
C PHE A 111 8.71 -6.98 -11.42
N ARG A 112 7.84 -7.90 -11.84
CA ARG A 112 8.16 -9.19 -12.47
C ARG A 112 7.86 -9.21 -13.97
N LYS A 113 7.54 -8.05 -14.56
CA LYS A 113 7.15 -7.92 -15.98
C LYS A 113 5.94 -8.78 -16.36
N LYS A 114 5.05 -9.00 -15.39
CA LYS A 114 3.77 -9.68 -15.57
C LYS A 114 2.65 -8.65 -15.48
N LYS A 115 1.67 -8.78 -16.37
CA LYS A 115 0.46 -7.94 -16.30
C LYS A 115 -0.32 -8.34 -15.06
N LEU A 116 -1.10 -7.40 -14.52
CA LEU A 116 -2.02 -7.73 -13.43
C LEU A 116 -3.07 -8.76 -13.90
N SER A 117 -3.44 -8.77 -15.18
CA SER A 117 -4.33 -9.77 -15.80
C SER A 117 -3.75 -11.20 -15.93
N ASP A 118 -2.64 -11.51 -15.25
CA ASP A 118 -2.01 -12.84 -15.31
C ASP A 118 -2.86 -13.85 -14.50
N GLN A 119 -3.00 -15.08 -15.02
CA GLN A 119 -3.78 -16.15 -14.37
C GLN A 119 -3.30 -16.46 -12.94
N LEU A 120 -2.05 -16.12 -12.61
CA LEU A 120 -1.50 -16.23 -11.26
C LEU A 120 -2.30 -15.45 -10.19
N ILE A 121 -3.08 -14.44 -10.57
CA ILE A 121 -3.87 -13.64 -9.64
C ILE A 121 -5.21 -14.29 -9.29
N TYR A 122 -5.72 -15.22 -10.11
CA TYR A 122 -7.04 -15.84 -9.89
C TYR A 122 -7.14 -16.57 -8.54
N PRO A 123 -6.19 -17.45 -8.14
CA PRO A 123 -6.24 -18.07 -6.82
C PRO A 123 -6.24 -17.05 -5.68
N VAL A 124 -5.49 -15.95 -5.82
CA VAL A 124 -5.44 -14.87 -4.83
C VAL A 124 -6.82 -14.20 -4.69
N LEU A 125 -7.48 -13.89 -5.82
CA LEU A 125 -8.81 -13.30 -5.84
C LEU A 125 -9.87 -14.23 -5.23
N GLU A 126 -9.84 -15.52 -5.57
CA GLU A 126 -10.73 -16.53 -5.00
C GLU A 126 -10.58 -16.62 -3.49
N THR A 127 -9.34 -16.71 -2.99
CA THR A 127 -9.05 -16.80 -1.57
C THR A 127 -9.42 -15.51 -0.84
N ALA A 128 -9.05 -14.35 -1.38
CA ALA A 128 -9.42 -13.05 -0.79
C ALA A 128 -10.94 -12.90 -0.61
N GLN A 129 -11.71 -13.29 -1.64
CA GLN A 129 -13.17 -13.31 -1.59
C GLN A 129 -13.71 -14.33 -0.57
N LYS A 130 -13.13 -15.55 -0.51
CA LYS A 130 -13.53 -16.61 0.43
C LYS A 130 -13.32 -16.19 1.88
N PHE A 131 -12.16 -15.61 2.19
CA PHE A 131 -11.77 -15.22 3.55
C PHE A 131 -12.12 -13.77 3.90
N LYS A 132 -12.69 -13.00 2.96
CA LYS A 132 -13.04 -11.58 3.10
C LYS A 132 -11.86 -10.70 3.53
N ILE A 133 -10.70 -10.94 2.94
CA ILE A 133 -9.48 -10.17 3.20
C ILE A 133 -9.13 -9.30 1.98
N PRO A 134 -8.57 -8.09 2.18
CA PRO A 134 -8.22 -7.19 1.08
C PRO A 134 -6.96 -7.62 0.32
N ILE A 135 -6.85 -7.15 -0.92
CA ILE A 135 -5.69 -7.30 -1.80
C ILE A 135 -5.15 -5.90 -2.12
N VAL A 136 -3.89 -5.62 -1.79
CA VAL A 136 -3.18 -4.44 -2.26
C VAL A 136 -2.45 -4.78 -3.55
N MET A 137 -2.90 -4.21 -4.67
CA MET A 137 -2.26 -4.38 -5.97
C MET A 137 -1.40 -3.18 -6.30
N HIS A 138 -0.09 -3.41 -6.49
CA HIS A 138 0.79 -2.32 -6.90
C HIS A 138 0.46 -1.86 -8.33
N CYS A 139 0.02 -0.61 -8.43
CA CYS A 139 -0.24 0.12 -9.67
C CYS A 139 0.52 1.45 -9.65
N GLY A 140 0.73 2.02 -10.83
CA GLY A 140 1.39 3.31 -10.97
C GLY A 140 2.91 3.26 -11.04
N TYR A 141 3.54 4.42 -10.82
CA TYR A 141 4.99 4.57 -10.93
C TYR A 141 5.71 3.87 -9.78
N PRO A 142 6.83 3.18 -10.06
CA PRO A 142 7.71 2.75 -8.99
C PRO A 142 8.52 3.96 -8.49
N PRO A 143 9.12 3.90 -7.28
CA PRO A 143 10.08 4.91 -6.85
C PRO A 143 11.14 5.19 -7.94
N PRO A 144 11.69 6.42 -8.02
CA PRO A 144 12.83 6.73 -8.89
C PRO A 144 13.94 5.68 -8.75
N GLY A 145 14.81 5.52 -9.76
CA GLY A 145 15.95 4.59 -9.69
C GLY A 145 15.64 3.09 -9.63
N THR A 146 14.36 2.70 -9.68
CA THR A 146 13.94 1.29 -9.72
C THR A 146 14.07 0.67 -11.12
N ARG A 147 13.75 -0.63 -11.22
CA ARG A 147 13.84 -1.42 -12.46
C ARG A 147 13.12 -0.75 -13.63
N LYS A 148 13.74 -0.79 -14.81
CA LYS A 148 13.14 -0.30 -16.06
C LYS A 148 11.86 -1.09 -16.41
N ASN A 149 10.87 -0.39 -16.96
CA ASN A 149 9.61 -0.90 -17.53
C ASN A 149 8.49 -1.33 -16.54
N VAL A 150 8.53 -0.93 -15.26
CA VAL A 150 7.42 -1.24 -14.31
C VAL A 150 6.10 -0.57 -14.76
N LEU A 151 6.17 0.68 -15.22
CA LEU A 151 4.99 1.44 -15.70
C LEU A 151 4.20 0.72 -16.80
N THR A 152 4.87 -0.08 -17.63
CA THR A 152 4.23 -0.85 -18.70
C THR A 152 3.25 -1.89 -18.17
N TYR A 153 3.44 -2.36 -16.93
CA TYR A 153 2.65 -3.43 -16.31
C TYR A 153 1.73 -2.93 -15.20
N SER A 154 1.87 -1.67 -14.78
CA SER A 154 1.19 -1.11 -13.59
C SER A 154 -0.03 -0.25 -13.90
N ASN A 155 -0.57 -0.35 -15.12
CA ASN A 155 -1.83 0.31 -15.47
C ASN A 155 -3.00 -0.38 -14.76
N PRO A 156 -3.80 0.34 -13.95
CA PRO A 156 -4.91 -0.24 -13.21
C PRO A 156 -6.06 -0.73 -14.09
N ILE A 157 -6.10 -0.42 -15.39
CA ILE A 157 -7.16 -0.90 -16.31
C ILE A 157 -7.36 -2.42 -16.28
N TYR A 158 -6.30 -3.17 -15.99
CA TYR A 158 -6.36 -4.63 -15.88
C TYR A 158 -7.18 -5.12 -14.67
N ILE A 159 -7.52 -4.24 -13.72
CA ILE A 159 -8.36 -4.56 -12.55
C ILE A 159 -9.84 -4.62 -12.94
N ASP A 160 -10.25 -4.02 -14.05
CA ASP A 160 -11.65 -4.01 -14.53
C ASP A 160 -12.28 -5.43 -14.56
N GLU A 161 -11.59 -6.37 -15.21
CA GLU A 161 -12.01 -7.77 -15.32
C GLU A 161 -12.14 -8.44 -13.95
N PHE A 162 -11.20 -8.18 -13.05
CA PHE A 162 -11.16 -8.80 -11.73
C PHE A 162 -12.21 -8.23 -10.79
N ALA A 163 -12.38 -6.92 -10.79
CA ALA A 163 -13.38 -6.24 -9.97
C ALA A 163 -14.79 -6.73 -10.34
N SER A 164 -15.06 -6.92 -11.63
CA SER A 164 -16.32 -7.48 -12.13
C SER A 164 -16.48 -8.97 -11.78
N SER A 165 -15.43 -9.78 -11.94
CA SER A 165 -15.51 -11.25 -11.79
C SER A 165 -15.49 -11.70 -10.33
N PHE A 166 -14.88 -10.91 -9.44
CA PHE A 166 -14.71 -11.21 -8.01
C PHE A 166 -15.26 -10.06 -7.15
N PRO A 167 -16.58 -9.78 -7.20
CA PRO A 167 -17.16 -8.58 -6.60
C PRO A 167 -17.09 -8.54 -5.06
N LYS A 168 -16.69 -9.63 -4.40
CA LYS A 168 -16.49 -9.67 -2.94
C LYS A 168 -15.01 -9.65 -2.54
N ALA A 169 -14.07 -9.68 -3.49
CA ALA A 169 -12.66 -9.44 -3.22
C ALA A 169 -12.42 -7.92 -3.21
N ASN A 170 -12.04 -7.36 -2.07
CA ASN A 170 -11.71 -5.94 -1.97
C ASN A 170 -10.29 -5.70 -2.53
N ILE A 171 -10.17 -4.88 -3.57
CA ILE A 171 -8.92 -4.58 -4.26
C ILE A 171 -8.54 -3.12 -3.96
N ILE A 172 -7.34 -2.90 -3.45
CA ILE A 172 -6.75 -1.60 -3.14
C ILE A 172 -5.68 -1.30 -4.20
N ILE A 173 -5.89 -0.25 -4.98
CA ILE A 173 -4.96 0.24 -6.01
C ILE A 173 -3.96 1.19 -5.36
N THR A 174 -2.66 0.90 -5.51
CA THR A 174 -1.65 1.77 -4.89
C THR A 174 -1.49 3.12 -5.58
N HIS A 175 -1.02 4.13 -4.84
CA HIS A 175 -0.60 5.45 -5.32
C HIS A 175 -1.70 6.17 -6.13
N MET A 176 -2.97 5.92 -5.81
CA MET A 176 -4.14 6.31 -6.63
C MET A 176 -3.97 5.96 -8.12
N GLY A 177 -3.19 4.92 -8.45
CA GLY A 177 -2.86 4.52 -9.80
C GLY A 177 -1.95 5.48 -10.59
N TYR A 178 -1.36 6.53 -10.00
CA TYR A 178 -0.62 7.56 -10.74
C TYR A 178 0.50 6.95 -11.63
N PRO A 179 0.62 7.33 -12.92
CA PRO A 179 -0.05 8.46 -13.59
C PRO A 179 -1.44 8.12 -14.19
N PHE A 180 -1.96 6.91 -14.00
CA PHE A 180 -3.24 6.44 -14.51
C PHE A 180 -4.41 6.76 -13.57
N THR A 181 -4.35 7.87 -12.85
CA THR A 181 -5.28 8.15 -11.76
C THR A 181 -6.73 8.25 -12.22
N ASP A 182 -7.00 8.81 -13.39
CA ASP A 182 -8.35 8.88 -13.94
C ASP A 182 -8.96 7.48 -14.16
N ILE A 183 -8.14 6.51 -14.59
CA ILE A 183 -8.57 5.11 -14.74
C ILE A 183 -8.85 4.50 -13.36
N ALA A 184 -7.97 4.74 -12.39
CA ALA A 184 -8.15 4.22 -11.03
C ALA A 184 -9.43 4.77 -10.36
N ILE A 185 -9.68 6.09 -10.49
CA ILE A 185 -10.90 6.72 -10.00
C ILE A 185 -12.13 6.18 -10.74
N ALA A 186 -12.07 6.01 -12.07
CA ALA A 186 -13.17 5.42 -12.82
C ALA A 186 -13.51 3.99 -12.35
N LEU A 187 -12.50 3.15 -12.12
CA LEU A 187 -12.69 1.79 -11.57
C LEU A 187 -13.30 1.83 -10.17
N ALA A 188 -12.80 2.70 -9.29
CA ALA A 188 -13.36 2.90 -7.96
C ALA A 188 -14.77 3.50 -7.99
N THR A 189 -15.14 4.23 -9.03
CA THR A 189 -16.51 4.74 -9.24
C THR A 189 -17.43 3.59 -9.66
N GLN A 190 -16.97 2.77 -10.59
CA GLN A 190 -17.74 1.68 -11.19
C GLN A 190 -17.95 0.49 -10.24
N TYR A 191 -16.94 0.14 -9.45
CA TYR A 191 -16.93 -1.10 -8.67
C TYR A 191 -16.89 -0.82 -7.17
N PRO A 192 -17.85 -1.32 -6.37
CA PRO A 192 -17.91 -1.06 -4.93
C PRO A 192 -16.72 -1.65 -4.17
N ASN A 193 -16.11 -2.71 -4.70
CA ASN A 193 -14.98 -3.43 -4.10
C ASN A 193 -13.58 -2.91 -4.53
N VAL A 194 -13.50 -1.79 -5.25
CA VAL A 194 -12.22 -1.16 -5.64
C VAL A 194 -11.94 0.09 -4.83
N TYR A 195 -10.81 0.12 -4.12
CA TYR A 195 -10.35 1.19 -3.23
C TYR A 195 -9.05 1.78 -3.75
N LEU A 196 -8.72 3.00 -3.33
CA LEU A 196 -7.48 3.69 -3.69
C LEU A 196 -6.66 3.96 -2.43
N ASP A 197 -5.36 3.74 -2.46
CA ASP A 197 -4.47 4.23 -1.40
C ASP A 197 -3.67 5.47 -1.83
N LEU A 198 -3.19 6.22 -0.84
CA LEU A 198 -2.44 7.47 -1.02
C LEU A 198 -0.93 7.30 -0.87
N SER A 199 -0.46 6.05 -0.76
CA SER A 199 0.93 5.72 -0.47
C SER A 199 1.90 6.48 -1.36
N ASN A 200 2.97 7.01 -0.77
CA ASN A 200 4.03 7.80 -1.42
C ASN A 200 3.61 9.22 -1.89
N LEU A 201 2.33 9.51 -2.11
CA LEU A 201 1.89 10.75 -2.75
C LEU A 201 2.07 12.00 -1.88
N ALA A 202 1.91 11.87 -0.56
CA ALA A 202 1.94 12.97 0.40
C ALA A 202 3.26 13.75 0.40
N TYR A 203 4.37 13.05 0.13
CA TYR A 203 5.69 13.66 0.08
C TYR A 203 6.32 13.68 -1.32
N MET A 204 5.90 12.78 -2.23
CA MET A 204 6.35 12.83 -3.62
C MET A 204 5.76 14.02 -4.39
N MET A 205 4.45 14.23 -4.25
CA MET A 205 3.68 15.18 -5.06
C MET A 205 2.56 15.86 -4.26
N PRO A 206 2.88 16.55 -3.14
CA PRO A 206 1.88 17.13 -2.23
C PRO A 206 0.87 18.07 -2.90
N SER A 207 1.32 18.87 -3.88
CA SER A 207 0.43 19.76 -4.64
C SER A 207 -0.55 18.97 -5.52
N ARG A 208 -0.08 17.93 -6.21
CA ARG A 208 -0.92 17.08 -7.04
C ARG A 208 -1.88 16.24 -6.19
N LEU A 209 -1.44 15.77 -5.02
CA LEU A 209 -2.30 15.01 -4.11
C LEU A 209 -3.55 15.79 -3.70
N LYS A 210 -3.45 17.10 -3.45
CA LYS A 210 -4.62 17.96 -3.17
C LYS A 210 -5.65 17.90 -4.29
N GLU A 211 -5.21 18.07 -5.54
CA GLU A 211 -6.08 18.03 -6.71
C GLU A 211 -6.74 16.64 -6.87
N LEU A 212 -5.95 15.58 -6.71
CA LEU A 212 -6.45 14.20 -6.82
C LEU A 212 -7.47 13.86 -5.73
N LEU A 213 -7.26 14.31 -4.50
CA LEU A 213 -8.20 14.08 -3.40
C LEU A 213 -9.52 14.81 -3.59
N ILE A 214 -9.50 16.05 -4.11
CA ILE A 214 -10.72 16.80 -4.42
C ILE A 214 -11.53 16.05 -5.48
N GLN A 215 -10.88 15.62 -6.57
CA GLN A 215 -11.54 14.88 -7.66
C GLN A 215 -12.07 13.51 -7.20
N ALA A 216 -11.26 12.75 -6.45
CA ALA A 216 -11.68 11.45 -5.94
C ALA A 216 -12.82 11.59 -4.93
N LYS A 217 -12.78 12.58 -4.04
CA LYS A 217 -13.89 12.87 -3.10
C LYS A 217 -15.19 13.15 -3.84
N GLU A 218 -15.15 13.92 -4.93
CA GLU A 218 -16.32 14.22 -5.74
C GLU A 218 -16.89 12.98 -6.43
N MET A 219 -16.04 12.13 -7.01
CA MET A 219 -16.48 10.98 -7.80
C MET A 219 -16.82 9.72 -7.00
N ILE A 220 -16.02 9.41 -5.98
CA ILE A 220 -16.11 8.13 -5.23
C ILE A 220 -16.35 8.31 -3.74
N GLY A 221 -16.25 9.53 -3.21
CA GLY A 221 -16.28 9.80 -1.78
C GLY A 221 -15.02 9.34 -1.05
N THR A 222 -14.84 9.82 0.18
CA THR A 222 -13.64 9.54 0.98
C THR A 222 -13.63 8.15 1.60
N HIS A 223 -14.78 7.45 1.67
CA HIS A 223 -14.92 6.10 2.22
C HIS A 223 -14.23 4.98 1.40
N LYS A 224 -13.65 5.33 0.25
CA LYS A 224 -12.91 4.42 -0.64
C LYS A 224 -11.42 4.77 -0.76
N ILE A 225 -10.95 5.73 0.02
CA ILE A 225 -9.58 6.25 -0.02
C ILE A 225 -8.89 5.84 1.28
N ILE A 226 -7.68 5.31 1.19
CA ILE A 226 -6.94 4.76 2.34
C ILE A 226 -5.58 5.42 2.43
N PHE A 227 -5.19 5.83 3.63
CA PHE A 227 -3.85 6.32 3.91
C PHE A 227 -2.81 5.19 3.83
N GLY A 228 -1.65 5.54 3.29
CA GLY A 228 -0.44 4.72 3.37
C GLY A 228 0.78 5.64 3.35
N SER A 229 1.84 5.30 4.08
CA SER A 229 3.08 6.09 4.08
C SER A 229 4.03 5.67 2.95
N ASP A 230 4.15 4.37 2.65
CA ASP A 230 5.19 3.81 1.77
C ASP A 230 6.62 4.17 2.22
N GLY A 231 6.82 4.43 3.51
CA GLY A 231 8.10 4.86 4.05
C GLY A 231 9.18 3.77 3.92
N THR A 232 10.33 4.12 3.34
CA THR A 232 11.50 3.23 3.34
C THR A 232 12.33 3.30 4.63
N ILE A 233 12.10 4.35 5.42
CA ILE A 233 12.65 4.57 6.76
C ILE A 233 11.55 5.09 7.70
N PRO A 234 11.66 4.87 9.02
CA PRO A 234 10.64 5.25 10.00
C PRO A 234 10.21 6.72 9.97
N GLU A 235 11.13 7.65 9.78
CA GLU A 235 10.90 9.10 9.77
C GLU A 235 9.90 9.53 8.69
N MET A 236 9.82 8.78 7.59
CA MET A 236 8.88 9.07 6.50
C MET A 236 7.42 8.86 6.89
N ILE A 237 7.16 8.14 8.00
CA ILE A 237 5.82 7.97 8.56
C ILE A 237 5.26 9.33 8.99
N GLU A 238 6.03 10.07 9.80
CA GLU A 238 5.65 11.41 10.27
C GLU A 238 5.44 12.35 9.08
N ILE A 239 6.39 12.39 8.14
CA ILE A 239 6.30 13.23 6.94
C ILE A 239 4.99 12.98 6.14
N ALA A 240 4.56 11.73 6.04
CA ALA A 240 3.34 11.36 5.32
C ALA A 240 2.07 11.81 6.06
N VAL A 241 2.07 11.73 7.40
CA VAL A 241 0.96 12.17 8.25
C VAL A 241 0.88 13.70 8.32
N ASP A 242 2.01 14.39 8.50
CA ASP A 242 2.12 15.85 8.59
C ASP A 242 1.46 16.60 7.42
N TYR A 243 1.38 15.94 6.25
CA TYR A 243 0.66 16.47 5.09
C TYR A 243 -0.78 16.82 5.44
N PHE A 244 -1.45 15.99 6.24
CA PHE A 244 -2.88 16.12 6.57
C PHE A 244 -3.16 17.11 7.71
N ASP A 245 -2.15 17.51 8.48
CA ASP A 245 -2.33 18.46 9.59
C ASP A 245 -2.65 19.88 9.12
N ASN A 246 -2.28 20.21 7.88
CA ASN A 246 -2.32 21.58 7.37
C ASN A 246 -3.23 21.74 6.14
N ILE A 247 -4.22 20.86 5.97
CA ILE A 247 -5.17 20.94 4.85
C ILE A 247 -6.52 21.51 5.26
N ASP A 248 -7.15 22.21 4.31
CA ASP A 248 -8.42 22.93 4.48
C ASP A 248 -9.56 22.39 3.61
N PHE A 249 -9.26 21.43 2.73
CA PHE A 249 -10.19 20.93 1.71
C PHE A 249 -10.87 19.59 2.07
N LEU A 250 -10.49 18.99 3.20
CA LEU A 250 -11.12 17.80 3.76
C LEU A 250 -11.72 18.15 5.13
N THR A 251 -12.90 17.60 5.40
CA THR A 251 -13.53 17.72 6.72
C THR A 251 -12.85 16.79 7.72
N LYS A 252 -13.16 16.95 9.02
CA LYS A 252 -12.71 16.01 10.05
C LYS A 252 -13.14 14.57 9.76
N GLU A 253 -14.39 14.37 9.33
CA GLU A 253 -14.92 13.04 8.99
C GLU A 253 -14.20 12.44 7.77
N ASP A 254 -13.87 13.26 6.77
CA ASP A 254 -13.08 12.81 5.62
C ASP A 254 -11.70 12.30 6.06
N LEU A 255 -11.04 13.05 6.95
CA LEU A 255 -9.72 12.70 7.50
C LEU A 255 -9.79 11.41 8.30
N GLU A 256 -10.75 11.26 9.23
CA GLU A 256 -10.91 10.02 10.02
C GLU A 256 -11.13 8.79 9.13
N ASN A 257 -11.93 8.94 8.07
CA ASN A 257 -12.13 7.89 7.09
C ASN A 257 -10.83 7.50 6.37
N ILE A 258 -10.13 8.48 5.81
CA ILE A 258 -8.90 8.26 5.03
C ILE A 258 -7.78 7.69 5.90
N LEU A 259 -7.55 8.29 7.08
CA LEU A 259 -6.40 8.00 7.94
C LEU A 259 -6.54 6.69 8.74
N GLY A 260 -7.74 6.12 8.86
CA GLY A 260 -7.87 4.84 9.58
C GLY A 260 -9.18 4.08 9.41
N LEU A 261 -10.34 4.76 9.45
CA LEU A 261 -11.61 4.03 9.56
C LEU A 261 -11.93 3.17 8.33
N ASN A 262 -11.49 3.59 7.14
CA ASN A 262 -11.68 2.76 5.94
C ASN A 262 -10.85 1.47 5.99
N ALA A 263 -9.59 1.57 6.41
CA ALA A 263 -8.72 0.40 6.58
C ALA A 263 -9.26 -0.53 7.68
N ALA A 264 -9.68 0.02 8.82
CA ALA A 264 -10.29 -0.75 9.91
C ALA A 264 -11.53 -1.53 9.43
N ARG A 265 -12.40 -0.89 8.64
CA ARG A 265 -13.60 -1.54 8.07
C ARG A 265 -13.26 -2.71 7.15
N LEU A 266 -12.21 -2.56 6.32
CA LEU A 266 -11.73 -3.62 5.42
C LEU A 266 -11.04 -4.77 6.14
N LEU A 267 -10.43 -4.49 7.29
CA LEU A 267 -9.71 -5.46 8.11
C LEU A 267 -10.57 -6.07 9.21
N HIS A 268 -11.81 -5.60 9.38
CA HIS A 268 -12.74 -6.02 10.42
C HIS A 268 -12.17 -5.81 11.84
N LEU A 269 -11.60 -4.63 12.08
CA LEU A 269 -11.08 -4.18 13.37
C LEU A 269 -12.10 -3.36 14.16
#